data_AF-A0AAE0L6Y2-F1
#
_entry.id   AF-A0AAE0L6Y2-F1
#
_cell.length_a   1.000
_cell.length_b   1.000
_cell.length_c   1.000
_cell.angle_alpha   90.00
_cell.angle_beta   90.00
_cell.angle_gamma   90.00
#
_symmetry.space_group_name_H-M   'P 1'
#
loop_
_entity.id
_entity.type
_entity.pdbx_description
1 polymer ?
#
loop_
_entity_poly.entity_id
_entity_poly.type
_entity_poly.pdbx_seq_one_letter_code
_entity_poly.pdbx_strand_id
1 'polypeptide(L)'
;MWGEYNRNRTDFRIVNRNHLGYLEYSRDRVILQQITAPEAFEGFVRLLEGKPDIPVYGIDPDFHAHVLHEYKSAVQRGKKVTNRPATNGFYGIVFALTRCRQVTLFGFARQVRQMTLFESASVTQSGCGSALT
;
A
#
# COMPACT_ATOMS: atom_id res chain seq x y z
N MET A 1 -7.55 23.55 7.64
CA MET A 1 -8.41 22.34 7.76
C MET A 1 -7.66 21.01 7.55
N TRP A 2 -6.32 20.98 7.51
CA TRP A 2 -5.53 19.73 7.42
C TRP A 2 -4.54 19.54 8.60
N GLY A 3 -4.39 20.54 9.48
CA GLY A 3 -3.33 20.60 10.49
C GLY A 3 -3.44 19.58 11.63
N GLU A 4 -4.65 19.12 11.98
CA GLU A 4 -4.83 18.14 13.07
C GLU A 4 -4.65 16.67 12.62
N TYR A 5 -4.86 16.38 11.34
CA TYR A 5 -4.74 15.01 10.80
C TYR A 5 -3.41 14.75 10.10
N ASN A 6 -2.69 15.79 9.69
CA ASN A 6 -1.36 15.66 9.11
C ASN A 6 -0.34 15.53 10.25
N ARG A 7 -0.38 14.41 10.99
CA ARG A 7 0.72 14.06 11.89
C ARG A 7 1.96 13.92 11.01
N ASN A 8 3.02 14.65 11.32
CA ASN A 8 4.30 14.70 10.60
C ASN A 8 5.08 13.36 10.60
N ARG A 9 4.39 12.22 10.66
CA ARG A 9 4.96 10.88 10.74
C ARG A 9 4.58 10.09 9.49
N THR A 10 5.56 9.47 8.86
CA THR A 10 5.38 8.53 7.77
C THR A 10 6.28 7.34 8.02
N ASP A 11 5.70 6.19 8.39
CA ASP A 11 6.46 4.97 8.64
C ASP A 11 6.78 4.22 7.33
N PHE A 12 5.80 4.15 6.43
CA PHE A 12 5.91 3.44 5.14
C PHE A 12 5.45 4.34 3.99
N ARG A 13 6.17 4.28 2.86
CA ARG A 13 5.80 4.96 1.61
C ARG A 13 5.77 3.96 0.47
N ILE A 14 4.64 3.87 -0.23
CA ILE A 14 4.51 3.02 -1.42
C ILE A 14 4.74 3.86 -2.66
N VAL A 15 5.70 3.45 -3.47
CA VAL A 15 6.17 4.16 -4.64
C VAL A 15 5.98 3.29 -5.88
N ASN A 16 5.45 3.87 -6.95
CA ASN A 16 5.24 3.13 -8.19
C ASN A 16 6.55 3.03 -8.98
N ARG A 17 6.57 2.16 -9.99
CA ARG A 17 7.75 1.93 -10.85
C ARG A 17 8.28 3.18 -11.56
N ASN A 18 7.42 4.18 -11.79
CA ASN A 18 7.79 5.39 -12.53
C ASN A 18 8.48 6.45 -11.67
N HIS A 19 8.41 6.35 -10.33
CA HIS A 19 8.97 7.33 -9.39
C HIS A 19 10.09 6.71 -8.57
N LEU A 20 10.99 5.99 -9.24
CA LEU A 20 12.04 5.21 -8.58
C LEU A 20 12.89 6.08 -7.65
N GLY A 21 13.02 5.65 -6.40
CA GLY A 21 13.83 6.36 -5.42
C GLY A 21 13.31 7.76 -5.08
N TYR A 22 12.01 8.04 -5.28
CA TYR A 22 11.39 9.27 -4.76
C TYR A 22 11.47 9.29 -3.23
N LEU A 23 12.57 9.88 -2.77
CA LEU A 23 12.94 10.10 -1.39
C LEU A 23 12.65 11.57 -1.11
N GLU A 24 11.50 11.88 -0.55
CA GLU A 24 11.46 13.10 0.25
C GLU A 24 12.45 12.91 1.43
N TYR A 25 13.04 14.01 1.88
CA TYR A 25 14.20 14.15 2.77
C TYR A 25 14.12 13.57 4.21
N SER A 26 13.52 12.40 4.45
CA SER A 26 13.55 11.77 5.78
C SER A 26 14.17 10.38 5.71
N ARG A 27 15.23 10.17 6.48
CA ARG A 27 15.88 8.86 6.66
C ARG A 27 15.02 7.87 7.46
N ASP A 28 13.97 8.37 8.11
CA ASP A 28 13.19 7.61 9.09
C ASP A 28 11.98 6.86 8.51
N ARG A 29 11.89 6.71 7.17
CA ARG A 29 10.75 6.02 6.52
C ARG A 29 11.19 4.86 5.66
N VAL A 30 10.43 3.77 5.70
CA VAL A 30 10.61 2.63 4.81
C VAL A 30 9.92 2.90 3.48
N ILE A 31 10.63 2.75 2.37
CA ILE A 31 10.05 2.85 1.03
C ILE A 31 9.82 1.45 0.47
N LEU A 32 8.60 1.22 -0.01
CA LEU A 32 8.20 0.02 -0.72
C LEU A 32 8.03 0.37 -2.20
N GLN A 33 8.98 -0.08 -3.01
CA GLN A 33 9.10 0.23 -4.42
C GLN A 33 8.46 -0.85 -5.28
N GLN A 34 7.52 -0.49 -6.15
CA GLN A 34 7.05 -1.40 -7.19
C GLN A 34 8.15 -1.59 -8.24
N ILE A 35 8.51 -2.85 -8.49
CA ILE A 35 9.49 -3.25 -9.50
C ILE A 35 8.81 -4.23 -10.45
N THR A 36 8.13 -3.70 -11.46
CA THR A 36 7.23 -4.47 -12.35
C THR A 36 7.61 -4.40 -13.83
N ALA A 37 8.86 -4.00 -14.11
CA ALA A 37 9.44 -3.95 -15.44
C ALA A 37 10.98 -4.11 -15.36
N PRO A 38 11.65 -4.67 -16.38
CA PRO A 38 13.11 -4.83 -16.37
C PRO A 38 13.87 -3.53 -16.12
N GLU A 39 13.45 -2.43 -16.74
CA GLU A 39 14.11 -1.12 -16.61
C GLU A 39 13.98 -0.57 -15.19
N ALA A 40 12.85 -0.85 -14.51
CA ALA A 40 12.65 -0.49 -13.12
C ALA A 40 13.53 -1.33 -12.18
N PHE A 41 13.80 -2.59 -12.52
CA PHE A 41 14.72 -3.44 -11.78
C PHE A 41 16.16 -2.94 -11.90
N GLU A 42 16.62 -2.65 -13.11
CA GLU A 42 17.95 -2.06 -13.33
C GLU A 42 18.12 -0.73 -12.58
N GLY A 43 17.12 0.15 -12.65
CA GLY A 43 17.13 1.41 -11.91
C GLY A 43 17.18 1.19 -10.39
N PHE A 44 16.48 0.17 -9.88
CA PHE A 44 16.48 -0.17 -8.46
C PHE A 44 17.84 -0.68 -7.98
N VAL A 45 18.47 -1.56 -8.76
CA VAL A 45 19.83 -2.06 -8.46
C VAL A 45 20.83 -0.91 -8.42
N ARG A 46 20.84 -0.04 -9.44
CA ARG A 46 21.73 1.14 -9.47
C ARG A 46 21.50 2.09 -8.28
N LEU A 47 20.26 2.24 -7.84
CA LEU A 47 19.92 3.04 -6.66
C LEU A 47 20.54 2.44 -5.39
N LEU A 48 20.44 1.12 -5.20
CA LEU A 48 21.01 0.44 -4.04
C LEU A 48 22.54 0.44 -4.08
N GLU A 49 23.16 0.26 -5.25
CA GLU A 49 24.61 0.37 -5.41
C GLU A 49 25.12 1.77 -5.07
N GLY A 50 24.42 2.81 -5.52
CA GLY A 50 24.80 4.20 -5.23
C GLY A 50 24.48 4.66 -3.81
N LYS A 51 23.57 3.98 -3.10
CA LYS A 51 23.10 4.34 -1.77
C LYS A 51 22.72 3.09 -0.96
N PRO A 52 23.67 2.30 -0.48
CA PRO A 52 23.40 0.99 0.14
C PRO A 52 22.58 1.06 1.43
N ASP A 53 22.67 2.17 2.17
CA ASP A 53 22.01 2.32 3.49
C ASP A 53 20.58 2.89 3.41
N ILE A 54 20.02 3.06 2.22
CA ILE A 54 18.65 3.60 2.10
C ILE A 54 17.63 2.52 2.49
N PRO A 55 16.61 2.86 3.28
CA PRO A 55 15.55 1.91 3.66
C PRO A 55 14.53 1.73 2.51
N VAL A 56 14.99 1.38 1.31
CA VAL A 56 14.16 1.14 0.12
C VAL A 56 14.15 -0.35 -0.21
N TYR A 57 12.97 -0.93 -0.26
CA TYR A 57 12.76 -2.35 -0.51
C TYR A 57 11.85 -2.55 -1.70
N GLY A 58 12.13 -3.58 -2.50
CA GLY A 58 11.21 -4.03 -3.54
C GLY A 58 9.94 -4.60 -2.92
N ILE A 59 8.80 -4.32 -3.54
CA ILE A 59 7.55 -5.01 -3.22
C ILE A 59 7.66 -6.45 -3.71
N ASP A 60 7.37 -7.37 -2.81
CA ASP A 60 7.36 -8.81 -3.09
C ASP A 60 6.41 -9.17 -4.25
N PRO A 61 6.83 -10.03 -5.20
CA PRO A 61 6.00 -10.43 -6.34
C PRO A 61 4.68 -11.14 -5.95
N ASP A 62 4.67 -11.94 -4.90
CA ASP A 62 3.47 -12.64 -4.44
C ASP A 62 2.49 -11.64 -3.82
N PHE A 63 3.00 -10.69 -3.03
CA PHE A 63 2.17 -9.59 -2.53
C PHE A 63 1.61 -8.74 -3.69
N HIS A 64 2.42 -8.45 -4.71
CA HIS A 64 1.96 -7.75 -5.91
C HIS A 64 0.82 -8.51 -6.60
N ALA A 65 0.97 -9.82 -6.80
CA ALA A 65 -0.05 -10.67 -7.40
C ALA A 65 -1.34 -10.69 -6.57
N HIS A 66 -1.22 -10.77 -5.25
CA HIS A 66 -2.36 -10.70 -4.33
C HIS A 66 -3.11 -9.37 -4.44
N VAL A 67 -2.41 -8.24 -4.46
CA VAL A 67 -3.03 -6.92 -4.64
C VAL A 67 -3.79 -6.83 -5.97
N LEU A 68 -3.21 -7.34 -7.05
CA LEU A 68 -3.87 -7.36 -8.36
C LEU A 68 -5.13 -8.25 -8.37
N HIS A 69 -5.09 -9.38 -7.66
CA HIS A 69 -6.27 -10.24 -7.48
C HIS A 69 -7.39 -9.49 -6.75
N GLU A 70 -7.10 -8.91 -5.58
CA GLU A 70 -8.07 -8.14 -4.80
C GLU A 70 -8.64 -6.95 -5.56
N TYR A 71 -7.80 -6.26 -6.33
CA TYR A 71 -8.22 -5.13 -7.15
C TYR A 71 -9.23 -5.55 -8.22
N LYS A 72 -8.93 -6.64 -8.95
CA LYS A 72 -9.85 -7.19 -9.97
C LYS A 72 -11.18 -7.60 -9.33
N SER A 73 -11.14 -8.29 -8.20
CA SER A 73 -12.32 -8.73 -7.46
C SER A 73 -13.17 -7.55 -6.95
N ALA A 74 -12.55 -6.47 -6.48
CA ALA A 74 -13.26 -5.25 -6.06
C ALA A 74 -13.91 -4.51 -7.25
N VAL A 75 -13.20 -4.40 -8.37
CA VAL A 75 -13.66 -3.78 -9.61
C VAL A 75 -14.86 -4.52 -10.20
N GLN A 76 -14.80 -5.86 -10.24
CA GLN A 76 -15.88 -6.72 -10.72
C GLN A 76 -17.13 -6.60 -9.86
N ARG A 77 -16.99 -6.60 -8.52
CA ARG A 77 -18.11 -6.36 -7.59
C ARG A 77 -18.78 -5.01 -7.82
N GLY A 78 -17.99 -3.99 -8.16
CA GLY A 78 -18.50 -2.67 -8.54
C GLY A 78 -19.10 -2.57 -9.94
N LYS A 79 -19.18 -3.68 -10.70
CA LYS A 79 -19.64 -3.74 -12.10
C LYS A 79 -18.95 -2.73 -13.02
N LYS A 80 -17.73 -2.30 -12.70
CA LYS A 80 -16.94 -1.43 -13.56
C LYS A 80 -15.93 -2.30 -14.29
N VAL A 81 -15.92 -2.31 -15.61
CA VAL A 81 -14.80 -2.88 -16.36
C VAL A 81 -13.74 -1.79 -16.44
N THR A 82 -12.58 -2.01 -15.83
CA THR A 82 -11.43 -1.11 -15.97
C THR A 82 -10.16 -1.91 -16.23
N ASN A 83 -9.47 -1.57 -17.32
CA ASN A 83 -8.12 -2.08 -17.62
C ASN A 83 -7.02 -1.28 -16.89
N ARG A 84 -7.40 -0.46 -15.91
CA ARG A 84 -6.43 0.35 -15.15
C ARG A 84 -5.68 -0.54 -14.15
N PRO A 85 -4.37 -0.33 -13.97
CA PRO A 85 -3.62 -1.00 -12.92
C PRO A 85 -4.10 -0.54 -11.52
N ALA A 86 -3.87 -1.38 -10.52
CA ALA A 86 -4.11 -1.02 -9.12
C ALA A 86 -3.28 0.22 -8.73
N THR A 87 -3.90 1.18 -8.05
CA THR A 87 -3.25 2.44 -7.65
C THR A 87 -2.40 2.23 -6.40
N ASN A 88 -1.38 3.07 -6.17
CA ASN A 88 -0.58 3.00 -4.93
C ASN A 88 -1.44 3.11 -3.66
N GLY A 89 -2.54 3.88 -3.71
CA GLY A 89 -3.50 3.94 -2.60
C GLY A 89 -4.12 2.58 -2.28
N PHE A 90 -4.44 1.78 -3.31
CA PHE A 90 -4.95 0.43 -3.12
C PHE A 90 -3.89 -0.53 -2.55
N TYR A 91 -2.64 -0.43 -3.02
CA TYR A 91 -1.52 -1.16 -2.39
C TYR A 91 -1.38 -0.81 -0.91
N GLY A 92 -1.50 0.48 -0.55
CA GLY A 92 -1.44 0.95 0.82
C GLY A 92 -2.53 0.39 1.71
N ILE A 93 -3.75 0.29 1.18
CA ILE A 93 -4.87 -0.32 1.91
C ILE A 93 -4.59 -1.79 2.18
N VAL A 94 -4.26 -2.57 1.14
CA VAL A 94 -4.01 -4.01 1.30
C VAL A 94 -2.82 -4.24 2.24
N PHE A 95 -1.74 -3.49 2.10
CA PHE A 95 -0.57 -3.58 2.99
C PHE A 95 -0.94 -3.22 4.45
N ALA A 96 -1.72 -2.17 4.67
CA ALA A 96 -2.14 -1.81 6.01
C ALA A 96 -3.03 -2.91 6.63
N LEU A 97 -3.93 -3.51 5.85
CA LEU A 97 -4.80 -4.59 6.31
C LEU A 97 -4.04 -5.89 6.65
N THR A 98 -2.88 -6.14 6.04
CA THR A 98 -2.05 -7.31 6.39
C THR A 98 -1.18 -7.08 7.64
N ARG A 99 -0.98 -5.81 8.05
CA ARG A 99 -0.07 -5.44 9.16
C ARG A 99 -0.78 -4.90 10.40
N CYS A 100 -1.97 -4.32 10.23
CA CYS A 100 -2.69 -3.61 11.27
C CYS A 100 -4.01 -4.30 11.60
N ARG A 101 -4.39 -4.29 12.88
CA ARG A 101 -5.72 -4.75 13.32
C ARG A 101 -6.85 -3.80 12.93
N GLN A 102 -6.52 -2.51 12.82
CA GLN A 102 -7.47 -1.45 12.47
C GLN A 102 -6.78 -0.48 11.51
N VAL A 103 -7.50 -0.10 10.45
CA VAL A 103 -7.00 0.82 9.42
C VAL A 103 -8.02 1.95 9.25
N THR A 104 -7.56 3.18 9.40
CA THR A 104 -8.35 4.39 9.13
C THR A 104 -7.81 5.06 7.87
N LEU A 105 -8.67 5.29 6.89
CA LEU A 105 -8.29 5.89 5.61
C LEU A 105 -8.67 7.37 5.56
N PHE A 106 -7.74 8.21 5.13
CA PHE A 106 -7.96 9.63 4.93
C PHE A 106 -7.79 9.99 3.45
N GLY A 107 -8.65 10.85 2.91
CA GLY A 107 -8.52 11.39 1.55
C GLY A 107 -8.74 10.39 0.40
N PHE A 108 -9.20 9.17 0.67
CA PHE A 108 -9.34 8.11 -0.34
C PHE A 108 -10.58 8.26 -1.24
N ALA A 109 -11.67 8.86 -0.73
CA ALA A 109 -12.91 9.07 -1.49
C ALA A 109 -13.13 10.56 -1.80
N ARG A 110 -13.17 10.93 -3.09
CA ARG A 110 -13.36 12.33 -3.54
C ARG A 110 -14.83 12.75 -3.74
N GLN A 111 -15.80 11.98 -3.23
CA GLN A 111 -17.21 12.34 -3.26
C GLN A 111 -17.87 12.03 -1.91
N VAL A 112 -17.98 13.06 -1.06
CA VAL A 112 -18.87 13.03 0.11
C VAL A 112 -19.95 14.08 -0.12
N ARG A 113 -20.98 13.71 -0.87
CA ARG A 113 -22.35 14.04 -0.49
C ARG A 113 -22.97 12.72 -0.05
N GLN A 114 -23.04 12.53 1.27
CA GLN A 114 -23.74 11.44 1.96
C GLN A 114 -23.46 10.03 1.41
N MET A 115 -22.38 9.42 1.85
CA MET A 115 -22.38 7.98 2.12
C MET A 115 -22.02 7.80 3.57
N THR A 116 -23.05 7.61 4.39
CA THR A 116 -22.95 6.80 5.60
C THR A 116 -22.38 5.46 5.14
N LEU A 117 -21.07 5.28 5.31
CA LEU A 117 -20.43 4.00 5.06
C LEU A 117 -21.08 3.02 6.03
N PHE A 118 -21.84 2.10 5.45
CA PHE A 118 -22.43 0.95 6.10
C PHE A 118 -21.43 0.34 7.08
N GLU A 119 -21.96 0.06 8.28
CA GLU A 119 -21.45 -0.74 9.39
C GLU A 119 -20.05 -1.35 9.20
N SER A 120 -19.16 -0.93 10.10
CA SER A 120 -18.19 -1.79 10.77
C SER A 120 -17.91 -3.13 10.08
N ALA A 121 -16.95 -3.14 9.17
CA ALA A 121 -16.22 -4.37 8.86
C ALA A 121 -15.33 -4.71 10.08
N SER A 122 -15.92 -5.26 11.13
CA SER A 122 -15.20 -6.01 12.15
C SER A 122 -14.89 -7.38 11.54
N VAL A 123 -13.67 -7.56 11.06
CA VAL A 123 -13.16 -8.92 10.85
C VAL A 123 -12.71 -9.41 12.22
N THR A 124 -13.57 -10.17 12.89
CA THR A 124 -13.19 -10.95 14.05
C THR A 124 -12.25 -12.04 13.55
N GLN A 125 -10.96 -11.96 13.89
CA GLN A 125 -10.09 -13.13 13.81
C GLN A 125 -10.64 -14.18 14.79
N SER A 126 -11.32 -15.19 14.27
CA SER A 126 -11.66 -16.39 15.03
C SER A 126 -10.39 -17.21 15.24
N GLY A 127 -9.98 -17.34 16.50
CA GLY A 127 -9.15 -18.46 16.97
C GLY A 127 -7.67 -18.17 17.17
N CYS A 128 -7.35 -17.56 18.30
CA CYS A 128 -6.13 -17.93 19.03
C CYS A 128 -6.41 -19.29 19.69
N GLY A 129 -5.81 -20.36 19.17
CA GLY A 129 -5.86 -21.70 19.76
C GLY A 129 -4.45 -22.13 20.12
N SER A 130 -4.12 -22.02 21.40
CA SER A 130 -2.88 -22.54 22.00
C SER A 130 -2.87 -24.07 21.97
N ALA A 131 -1.75 -24.66 21.57
CA ALA A 131 -1.20 -25.95 22.04
C ALA A 131 0.24 -25.98 21.48
N LEU A 132 1.32 -25.75 22.25
CA LEU A 132 1.85 -26.63 23.31
C LEU A 132 1.61 -28.11 23.03
N THR A 133 2.55 -28.70 22.29
CA THR A 133 3.27 -29.93 22.64
C THR A 133 4.63 -29.89 21.96
#